data_AF-A0A090QRX4-F1
#
_entry.id   AF-A0A090QRX4-F1
#
_cell.length_a   1.000
_cell.length_b   1.000
_cell.length_c   1.000
_cell.angle_alpha   90.00
_cell.angle_beta   90.00
_cell.angle_gamma   90.00
#
_symmetry.space_group_name_H-M   'P 1'
#
loop_
_entity.id
_entity.type
_entity.pdbx_description
1 polymer ?
#
loop_
_entity_poly.entity_id
_entity_poly.type
_entity_poly.pdbx_seq_one_letter_code
_entity_poly.pdbx_strand_id
1 'polypeptide(L)'
;MKIGIIGAMEQEVAILKDQLANCEMHAKAGCTFYTGTLNGADVVLLQSGIGKVAAAVGTAVLLEIFQPDVVLNTGSAGGFDSSLNVGDVVISTEVRYHDADVTAFGYEMGQMAQQPAAFISDANLMDVAEKALATMGDMHAVRGLICTGDAFVCSAEKQKLHP
;
A
#
# COMPACT_ATOMS: atom_id res chain seq x y z
N MET A 1 17.71 -7.97 -7.95
CA MET A 1 16.78 -7.21 -7.10
C MET A 1 15.39 -7.72 -7.42
N LYS A 2 14.61 -8.09 -6.41
CA LYS A 2 13.24 -8.59 -6.52
C LYS A 2 12.28 -7.62 -5.86
N ILE A 3 11.22 -7.24 -6.57
CA ILE A 3 10.24 -6.24 -6.11
C ILE A 3 8.96 -6.98 -5.71
N GLY A 4 8.53 -6.79 -4.46
CA GLY A 4 7.20 -7.18 -4.02
C GLY A 4 6.20 -6.07 -4.35
N ILE A 5 5.10 -6.40 -5.00
CA ILE A 5 4.00 -5.45 -5.26
C ILE A 5 2.75 -5.99 -4.60
N ILE A 6 2.05 -5.19 -3.82
CA ILE A 6 0.84 -5.58 -3.08
C ILE A 6 -0.35 -4.78 -3.60
N GLY A 7 -1.42 -5.46 -4.00
CA GLY A 7 -2.74 -4.88 -4.23
C GLY A 7 -3.81 -5.67 -3.48
N ALA A 8 -4.89 -5.02 -3.06
CA ALA A 8 -5.91 -5.67 -2.23
C ALA A 8 -6.93 -6.44 -3.09
N MET A 9 -7.36 -5.84 -4.20
CA MET A 9 -8.44 -6.35 -5.05
C MET A 9 -7.93 -6.87 -6.40
N GLU A 10 -8.69 -7.76 -7.05
CA GLU A 10 -8.34 -8.29 -8.38
C GLU A 10 -8.13 -7.16 -9.39
N GLN A 11 -8.98 -6.13 -9.35
CA GLN A 11 -8.90 -4.98 -10.27
C GLN A 11 -7.59 -4.18 -10.11
N GLU A 12 -7.00 -4.19 -8.92
CA GLU A 12 -5.76 -3.46 -8.61
C GLU A 12 -4.52 -4.24 -9.07
N VAL A 13 -4.62 -5.57 -9.16
CA VAL A 13 -3.50 -6.44 -9.58
C VAL A 13 -3.60 -6.86 -11.05
N ALA A 14 -4.79 -6.91 -11.63
CA ALA A 14 -5.02 -7.47 -12.97
C ALA A 14 -4.15 -6.83 -14.06
N ILE A 15 -4.06 -5.49 -14.06
CA ILE A 15 -3.27 -4.74 -15.06
C ILE A 15 -1.79 -5.12 -15.01
N LEU A 16 -1.23 -5.30 -13.82
CA LEU A 16 0.17 -5.68 -13.63
C LEU A 16 0.39 -7.17 -13.92
N LYS A 17 -0.54 -8.02 -13.47
CA LYS A 17 -0.54 -9.47 -13.69
C LYS A 17 -0.48 -9.79 -15.19
N ASP A 18 -1.29 -9.12 -16.00
CA ASP A 18 -1.38 -9.34 -17.44
C ASP A 18 -0.12 -8.90 -18.20
N GLN A 19 0.74 -8.08 -17.57
CA GLN A 19 2.02 -7.63 -18.12
C GLN A 19 3.21 -8.48 -17.67
N LEU A 20 3.02 -9.43 -16.74
CA LEU A 20 4.11 -10.29 -16.28
C LEU A 20 4.52 -11.28 -17.37
N ALA A 21 5.80 -11.25 -17.75
CA ALA A 21 6.42 -12.31 -18.52
C ALA A 21 6.81 -13.48 -17.60
N ASN A 22 6.64 -14.72 -18.09
CA ASN A 22 6.86 -15.96 -17.33
C ASN A 22 6.03 -16.00 -16.03
N CYS A 23 4.77 -15.58 -16.11
CA CYS A 23 3.88 -15.51 -14.96
C CYS A 23 3.55 -16.91 -14.41
N GLU A 24 3.86 -17.13 -13.13
CA GLU A 24 3.47 -18.31 -12.37
C GLU A 24 2.59 -17.90 -11.18
N MET A 25 1.51 -18.65 -10.94
CA MET A 25 0.57 -18.38 -9.86
C MET A 25 0.79 -19.33 -8.68
N HIS A 26 0.81 -18.77 -7.47
CA HIS A 26 0.95 -19.49 -6.21
C HIS A 26 -0.20 -19.11 -5.26
N ALA A 27 -0.84 -20.09 -4.64
CA ALA A 27 -1.84 -19.86 -3.60
C ALA A 27 -1.29 -20.26 -2.23
N LYS A 28 -1.23 -19.31 -1.28
CA LYS A 28 -0.71 -19.53 0.09
C LYS A 28 -1.52 -18.70 1.10
N ALA A 29 -1.90 -19.30 2.23
CA ALA A 29 -2.58 -18.62 3.34
C ALA A 29 -3.82 -17.79 2.92
N GLY A 30 -4.57 -18.23 1.91
CA GLY A 30 -5.74 -17.51 1.39
C GLY A 30 -5.41 -16.31 0.48
N CYS A 31 -4.12 -16.06 0.20
CA CYS A 31 -3.64 -15.03 -0.72
C CYS A 31 -3.19 -15.67 -2.05
N THR A 32 -3.22 -14.88 -3.11
CA THR A 32 -2.70 -15.25 -4.44
C THR A 32 -1.45 -14.44 -4.75
N PHE A 33 -0.40 -15.12 -5.19
CA PHE A 33 0.88 -14.52 -5.58
C PHE A 33 1.14 -14.85 -7.05
N TYR A 34 1.63 -13.88 -7.80
CA TYR A 34 2.09 -14.03 -9.16
C TYR A 34 3.57 -13.69 -9.23
N THR A 35 4.40 -14.65 -9.65
CA THR A 35 5.83 -14.41 -9.86
C THR A 35 6.12 -14.30 -11.34
N GLY A 36 7.04 -13.44 -11.72
CA GLY A 36 7.48 -13.29 -13.09
C GLY A 36 8.42 -12.12 -13.24
N THR A 37 8.50 -11.60 -14.47
CA THR A 37 9.29 -10.40 -14.76
C THR A 37 8.41 -9.32 -15.37
N LEU A 38 8.63 -8.07 -14.96
CA LEU A 38 7.96 -6.89 -15.50
C LEU A 38 9.03 -5.95 -16.05
N ASN A 39 9.06 -5.76 -17.37
CA ASN A 39 10.11 -4.97 -18.05
C ASN A 39 11.55 -5.39 -17.66
N GLY A 40 11.76 -6.70 -17.44
CA GLY A 40 13.05 -7.27 -17.05
C GLY A 40 13.37 -7.22 -15.55
N ALA A 41 12.51 -6.63 -14.71
CA ALA A 41 12.63 -6.67 -13.26
C ALA A 41 11.94 -7.91 -12.68
N ASP A 42 12.57 -8.61 -11.73
CA ASP A 42 11.97 -9.72 -11.00
C ASP A 42 10.87 -9.20 -10.07
N VAL A 43 9.64 -9.68 -10.24
CA VAL A 43 8.47 -9.20 -9.50
C VAL A 43 7.71 -10.35 -8.84
N VAL A 44 7.21 -10.09 -7.63
CA VAL A 44 6.21 -10.90 -6.95
C VAL A 44 5.01 -10.01 -6.67
N LEU A 45 3.93 -10.23 -7.39
CA LEU A 45 2.68 -9.49 -7.25
C LEU A 45 1.73 -10.26 -6.32
N LEU A 46 1.36 -9.67 -5.20
CA LEU A 46 0.44 -10.20 -4.21
C LEU A 46 -0.94 -9.56 -4.37
N GLN A 47 -1.97 -10.40 -4.47
CA GLN A 47 -3.35 -10.03 -4.19
C GLN A 47 -3.67 -10.39 -2.73
N SER A 48 -3.63 -9.41 -1.82
CA SER A 48 -3.72 -9.66 -0.37
C SER A 48 -5.13 -9.90 0.15
N GLY A 49 -6.14 -9.37 -0.54
CA GLY A 49 -7.48 -9.17 0.03
C GLY A 49 -7.60 -7.86 0.80
N ILE A 50 -8.86 -7.48 1.10
CA ILE A 50 -9.22 -6.21 1.73
C ILE A 50 -9.08 -6.28 3.26
N GLY A 51 -8.53 -5.21 3.85
CA GLY A 51 -8.45 -5.01 5.30
C GLY A 51 -7.09 -5.35 5.89
N LYS A 52 -6.83 -4.83 7.10
CA LYS A 52 -5.52 -4.87 7.76
C LYS A 52 -5.02 -6.29 7.99
N VAL A 53 -5.90 -7.21 8.41
CA VAL A 53 -5.53 -8.61 8.69
C VAL A 53 -5.09 -9.33 7.41
N ALA A 54 -5.85 -9.18 6.32
CA ALA A 54 -5.55 -9.82 5.04
C ALA A 54 -4.23 -9.29 4.46
N ALA A 55 -4.05 -7.96 4.47
CA ALA A 55 -2.81 -7.31 4.07
C ALA A 55 -1.60 -7.78 4.91
N ALA A 56 -1.74 -7.86 6.24
CA ALA A 56 -0.66 -8.31 7.12
C ALA A 56 -0.25 -9.77 6.87
N VAL A 57 -1.23 -10.68 6.73
CA VAL A 57 -0.97 -12.10 6.43
C VAL A 57 -0.27 -12.25 5.08
N GLY A 58 -0.81 -11.61 4.03
CA GLY A 58 -0.22 -11.65 2.70
C GLY A 58 1.21 -11.10 2.68
N THR A 59 1.44 -9.96 3.34
CA THR A 59 2.76 -9.33 3.42
C THR A 59 3.77 -10.20 4.18
N ALA A 60 3.37 -10.82 5.29
CA ALA A 60 4.26 -11.72 6.03
C ALA A 60 4.69 -12.92 5.18
N VAL A 61 3.75 -13.53 4.45
CA VAL A 61 4.02 -14.64 3.53
C VAL A 61 4.88 -14.20 2.33
N LEU A 62 4.62 -13.01 1.79
CA LEU A 62 5.43 -12.40 0.72
C LEU A 62 6.90 -12.29 1.15
N LEU A 63 7.14 -11.72 2.33
CA LEU A 63 8.47 -11.49 2.87
C LEU A 63 9.19 -12.80 3.19
N GLU A 64 8.50 -13.75 3.83
CA GLU A 64 9.12 -15.00 4.28
C GLU A 64 9.44 -15.96 3.12
N ILE A 65 8.50 -16.17 2.21
CA ILE A 65 8.63 -17.20 1.16
C ILE A 65 9.35 -16.65 -0.06
N PHE A 66 9.02 -15.43 -0.49
CA PHE A 66 9.49 -14.90 -1.76
C PHE A 66 10.67 -13.94 -1.60
N GLN A 67 10.88 -13.40 -0.39
CA GLN A 67 12.02 -12.58 -0.01
C GLN A 67 12.31 -11.45 -1.03
N PRO A 68 11.34 -10.55 -1.29
CA PRO A 68 11.63 -9.37 -2.10
C PRO A 68 12.57 -8.42 -1.33
N ASP A 69 13.35 -7.63 -2.07
CA ASP A 69 14.24 -6.62 -1.52
C ASP A 69 13.47 -5.35 -1.09
N VAL A 70 12.33 -5.08 -1.74
CA VAL A 70 11.47 -3.91 -1.49
C VAL A 70 10.00 -4.27 -1.66
N VAL A 71 9.11 -3.51 -1.02
CA VAL A 71 7.65 -3.67 -1.15
C VAL A 71 7.03 -2.35 -1.64
N LEU A 72 6.23 -2.44 -2.69
CA LEU A 72 5.40 -1.37 -3.22
C LEU A 72 3.93 -1.72 -2.97
N ASN A 73 3.20 -0.87 -2.27
CA ASN A 73 1.75 -1.02 -2.12
C ASN A 73 1.04 -0.16 -3.17
N THR A 74 0.17 -0.77 -3.97
CA THR A 74 -0.62 -0.11 -5.02
C THR A 74 -2.11 -0.33 -4.76
N GLY A 75 -2.94 0.61 -5.19
CA GLY A 75 -4.38 0.50 -5.08
C GLY A 75 -5.08 1.85 -5.14
N SER A 76 -6.37 1.81 -4.85
CA SER A 76 -7.22 2.99 -4.75
C SER A 76 -7.27 3.55 -3.32
N ALA A 77 -7.52 4.85 -3.20
CA ALA A 77 -7.65 5.54 -1.90
C ALA A 77 -8.72 6.63 -1.94
N GLY A 78 -9.28 6.96 -0.77
CA GLY A 78 -10.15 8.13 -0.59
C GLY A 78 -9.34 9.39 -0.35
N GLY A 79 -9.55 10.43 -1.15
CA GLY A 79 -8.84 11.71 -1.02
C GLY A 79 -9.37 12.56 0.14
N PHE A 80 -8.46 13.08 0.97
CA PHE A 80 -8.75 14.01 2.06
C PHE A 80 -8.14 15.40 1.83
N ASP A 81 -7.01 15.46 1.12
CA ASP A 81 -6.44 16.74 0.69
C ASP A 81 -7.39 17.39 -0.34
N SER A 82 -7.78 18.64 -0.10
CA SER A 82 -8.71 19.38 -0.95
C SER A 82 -8.21 19.66 -2.36
N SER A 83 -6.90 19.49 -2.61
CA SER A 83 -6.30 19.60 -3.95
C SER A 83 -6.47 18.33 -4.80
N LEU A 84 -6.81 17.19 -4.19
CA LEU A 84 -6.94 15.92 -4.88
C LEU A 84 -8.26 15.79 -5.65
N ASN A 85 -8.17 15.29 -6.87
CA ASN A 85 -9.27 14.88 -7.72
C ASN A 85 -9.23 13.36 -7.99
N VAL A 86 -10.33 12.82 -8.53
CA VAL A 86 -10.37 11.41 -8.94
C VAL A 86 -9.33 11.15 -10.02
N GLY A 87 -8.42 10.21 -9.75
CA GLY A 87 -7.33 9.83 -10.66
C GLY A 87 -5.98 10.42 -10.29
N ASP A 88 -5.93 11.38 -9.35
CA ASP A 88 -4.67 11.88 -8.81
C ASP A 88 -3.95 10.82 -7.98
N VAL A 89 -2.63 10.94 -7.88
CA VAL A 89 -1.78 9.98 -7.16
C VAL A 89 -1.40 10.49 -5.78
N VAL A 90 -1.37 9.60 -4.79
CA VAL A 90 -0.82 9.90 -3.46
C VAL A 90 0.38 9.01 -3.21
N ILE A 91 1.50 9.62 -2.79
CA ILE A 91 2.70 8.91 -2.35
C ILE A 91 2.82 9.07 -0.83
N SER A 92 2.88 7.96 -0.10
CA SER A 92 3.02 8.01 1.36
C SER A 92 4.39 8.57 1.75
N THR A 93 4.41 9.63 2.56
CA THR A 93 5.61 10.01 3.33
C THR A 93 5.71 9.18 4.61
N GLU A 94 4.56 8.90 5.21
CA GLU A 94 4.38 8.00 6.35
C GLU A 94 2.98 7.39 6.33
N VAL A 95 2.80 6.31 7.11
CA VAL A 95 1.51 5.62 7.27
C VAL A 95 1.16 5.50 8.76
N ARG A 96 -0.10 5.73 9.10
CA ARG A 96 -0.64 5.61 10.47
C ARG A 96 -1.94 4.81 10.50
N TYR A 97 -2.29 4.28 11.66
CA TYR A 97 -3.64 3.76 11.89
C TYR A 97 -4.56 4.90 12.31
N HIS A 98 -5.71 5.10 11.67
CA HIS A 98 -6.69 6.08 12.17
C HIS A 98 -7.66 5.48 13.18
N ASP A 99 -7.68 4.15 13.33
CA ASP A 99 -8.62 3.41 14.17
C ASP A 99 -7.96 2.71 15.38
N ALA A 100 -6.68 2.99 15.62
CA ALA A 100 -5.96 2.50 16.80
C ALA A 100 -6.04 3.51 17.94
N ASP A 101 -6.63 3.10 19.07
CA ASP A 101 -6.67 3.91 20.29
C ASP A 101 -6.25 3.08 21.50
N VAL A 102 -5.02 3.32 21.95
CA VAL A 102 -4.48 2.84 23.22
C VAL A 102 -3.98 4.02 24.06
N THR A 103 -4.61 5.20 23.90
CA THR A 103 -4.26 6.44 24.62
C THR A 103 -4.41 6.31 26.13
N ALA A 104 -5.28 5.39 26.58
CA ALA A 104 -5.41 5.01 28.00
C ALA A 104 -4.08 4.52 28.63
N PHE A 105 -3.13 4.08 27.82
CA PHE A 105 -1.80 3.64 28.24
C PHE A 105 -0.69 4.67 27.93
N GLY A 106 -1.04 5.89 27.54
CA GLY A 106 -0.11 7.00 27.31
C GLY A 106 0.50 7.10 25.91
N TYR A 107 0.00 6.32 24.95
CA TYR A 107 0.37 6.44 23.53
C TYR A 107 -0.43 7.56 22.84
N GLU A 108 0.04 8.05 21.69
CA GLU A 108 -0.72 9.01 20.87
C GLU A 108 -1.85 8.33 20.08
N MET A 109 -2.83 9.10 19.63
CA MET A 109 -3.91 8.58 18.77
C MET A 109 -3.32 7.99 17.49
N GLY A 110 -3.79 6.81 17.11
CA GLY A 110 -3.30 6.09 15.94
C GLY A 110 -2.02 5.28 16.15
N GLN A 111 -1.35 5.42 17.29
CA GLN A 111 -0.20 4.58 17.65
C GLN A 111 -0.67 3.27 18.27
N MET A 112 -0.23 2.14 17.70
CA MET A 112 -0.40 0.84 18.35
C MET A 112 0.63 0.63 19.45
N ALA A 113 0.25 -0.06 20.53
CA ALA A 113 1.17 -0.36 21.62
C ALA A 113 2.41 -1.10 21.10
N GLN A 114 3.60 -0.70 21.57
CA GLN A 114 4.90 -1.26 21.18
C GLN A 114 5.29 -1.04 19.70
N GLN A 115 4.55 -0.21 18.97
CA GLN A 115 4.89 0.20 17.60
C GLN A 115 5.30 1.67 17.57
N PRO A 116 6.06 2.11 16.55
CA PRO A 116 6.18 3.54 16.29
C PRO A 116 4.79 4.14 16.02
N ALA A 117 4.65 5.44 16.26
CA ALA A 117 3.40 6.13 15.96
C ALA A 117 3.08 6.19 14.47
N ALA A 118 4.12 6.22 13.64
CA ALA A 118 4.02 6.20 12.19
C ALA A 118 5.08 5.27 11.59
N PHE A 119 4.76 4.67 10.45
CA PHE A 119 5.68 3.90 9.64
C PHE A 119 6.19 4.79 8.50
N ILE A 120 7.47 5.14 8.53
CA ILE A 120 8.09 6.07 7.56
C ILE A 120 8.39 5.34 6.26
N SER A 121 8.03 5.93 5.13
CA SER A 121 8.35 5.39 3.80
C SER A 121 9.84 5.52 3.48
N ASP A 122 10.38 4.59 2.70
CA ASP A 122 11.75 4.68 2.22
C ASP A 122 11.94 5.87 1.28
N ALA A 123 12.96 6.70 1.55
CA ALA A 123 13.21 7.92 0.80
C ALA A 123 13.57 7.65 -0.67
N ASN A 124 14.34 6.58 -0.95
CA ASN A 124 14.71 6.24 -2.32
C ASN A 124 13.49 5.77 -3.12
N LEU A 125 12.59 4.99 -2.50
CA LEU A 125 11.36 4.56 -3.16
C LEU A 125 10.41 5.73 -3.43
N MET A 126 10.32 6.69 -2.50
CA MET A 126 9.56 7.93 -2.75
C MET A 126 10.13 8.72 -3.93
N ASP A 127 11.46 8.79 -4.08
CA ASP A 127 12.10 9.48 -5.20
C ASP A 127 11.93 8.73 -6.53
N VAL A 128 11.94 7.39 -6.48
CA VAL A 128 11.62 6.56 -7.65
C VAL A 128 10.17 6.78 -8.07
N ALA A 129 9.23 6.86 -7.13
CA ALA A 129 7.83 7.14 -7.42
C ALA A 129 7.62 8.52 -8.07
N GLU A 130 8.29 9.57 -7.58
CA GLU A 130 8.26 10.89 -8.22
C GLU A 130 8.85 10.89 -9.63
N LYS A 131 9.97 10.21 -9.83
CA LYS A 131 10.57 10.07 -11.16
C LYS A 131 9.64 9.33 -12.11
N ALA A 132 8.93 8.31 -11.63
CA ALA A 132 7.93 7.60 -12.42
C ALA A 132 6.77 8.55 -12.81
N LEU A 133 6.24 9.32 -11.86
CA LEU A 133 5.19 10.32 -12.12
C LEU A 133 5.60 11.35 -13.18
N ALA A 134 6.85 11.83 -13.14
CA ALA A 134 7.36 12.79 -14.13
C ALA A 134 7.35 12.23 -15.58
N THR A 135 7.27 10.91 -15.76
CA THR A 135 7.13 10.28 -17.09
C THR A 135 5.67 10.12 -17.54
N MET A 136 4.69 10.35 -16.66
CA MET A 136 3.26 10.11 -16.90
C MET A 136 2.51 11.36 -17.38
N GLY A 137 3.23 12.41 -17.79
CA GLY A 137 2.67 13.70 -18.21
C GLY A 137 2.29 14.58 -17.02
N ASP A 138 1.27 15.43 -17.18
CA ASP A 138 0.77 16.35 -16.16
C ASP A 138 -0.12 15.62 -15.13
N MET A 139 0.42 14.57 -14.49
CA MET A 139 -0.27 13.84 -13.42
C MET A 139 -0.11 14.59 -12.11
N HIS A 140 -1.22 15.07 -11.55
CA HIS A 140 -1.21 15.67 -10.22
C HIS A 140 -0.96 14.60 -9.15
N ALA A 141 -0.06 14.90 -8.23
CA ALA A 141 0.26 14.01 -7.13
C ALA A 141 0.55 14.77 -5.84
N VAL A 142 0.20 14.14 -4.72
CA VAL A 142 0.46 14.66 -3.37
C VAL A 142 1.34 13.68 -2.61
N ARG A 143 2.39 14.20 -1.97
CA ARG A 143 3.17 13.48 -0.95
C ARG A 143 2.58 13.78 0.43
N GLY A 144 2.25 12.76 1.20
CA GLY A 144 1.73 12.99 2.54
C GLY A 144 1.42 11.76 3.36
N LEU A 145 0.81 12.00 4.51
CA LEU A 145 0.31 10.97 5.41
C LEU A 145 -0.81 10.17 4.74
N ILE A 146 -0.71 8.85 4.77
CA ILE A 146 -1.82 7.94 4.47
C ILE A 146 -2.27 7.26 5.77
N CYS A 147 -3.58 7.30 6.03
CA CYS A 147 -4.18 6.67 7.20
C CYS A 147 -4.95 5.41 6.81
N THR A 148 -4.84 4.37 7.64
CA THR A 148 -5.48 3.05 7.41
C THR A 148 -6.38 2.66 8.58
N GLY A 149 -7.48 2.00 8.29
CA GLY A 149 -8.35 1.37 9.29
C GLY A 149 -9.34 0.40 8.64
N ASP A 150 -9.93 -0.47 9.45
CA ASP A 150 -10.89 -1.49 8.96
C ASP A 150 -12.31 -0.92 8.87
N ALA A 151 -12.43 0.21 8.19
CA ALA A 151 -13.69 0.86 7.90
C ALA A 151 -13.63 1.56 6.53
N PHE A 152 -14.65 1.35 5.71
CA PHE A 152 -14.85 2.19 4.53
C PHE A 152 -15.39 3.56 4.99
N VAL A 153 -14.59 4.62 4.83
CA VAL A 153 -14.95 5.98 5.24
C VAL A 153 -15.85 6.63 4.19
N CYS A 154 -17.15 6.70 4.49
CA CYS A 154 -18.17 7.20 3.57
C CYS A 154 -19.17 8.20 4.20
N SER A 155 -18.83 8.77 5.36
CA SER A 155 -19.64 9.80 6.01
C SER A 155 -18.79 10.98 6.46
N ALA A 156 -19.38 12.18 6.47
CA ALA A 156 -18.71 13.41 6.91
C ALA A 156 -18.26 13.35 8.38
N GLU A 157 -18.93 12.56 9.22
CA GLU A 157 -18.51 12.31 10.60
C GLU A 157 -17.23 11.48 10.65
N LYS A 158 -17.16 10.38 9.90
CA LYS A 158 -15.96 9.54 9.81
C LYS A 158 -14.78 10.26 9.14
N GLN A 159 -15.05 11.21 8.25
CA GLN A 159 -14.02 12.08 7.69
C GLN A 159 -13.45 13.10 8.69
N LYS A 160 -14.06 13.30 9.87
CA LYS A 160 -13.52 14.20 10.91
C LYS A 160 -12.72 13.46 11.96
N LEU A 161 -12.80 12.13 11.98
CA LEU A 161 -12.03 11.25 12.87
C LEU A 161 -10.61 11.12 12.29
N HIS A 162 -9.81 12.15 12.52
CA HIS A 162 -8.37 12.14 12.23
C HIS A 162 -7.57 12.13 13.54
N PRO A 163 -6.50 11.32 13.64
CA PRO A 163 -5.44 11.56 14.61
C PRO A 163 -4.74 12.91 14.37
#